data_AF-A0A6L5F9M3-F1
#
_entry.id   AF-A0A6L5F9M3-F1
#
_cell.length_a   1.000
_cell.length_b   1.000
_cell.length_c   1.000
_cell.angle_alpha   90.00
_cell.angle_beta   90.00
_cell.angle_gamma   90.00
#
_symmetry.space_group_name_H-M   'P 1'
#
loop_
_entity.id
_entity.type
_entity.pdbx_description
1 polymer ?
#
loop_
_entity_poly.entity_id
_entity_poly.type
_entity_poly.pdbx_seq_one_letter_code
_entity_poly.pdbx_strand_id
1 'polypeptide(L)'
;MGLFDLSEWATEVVEALGYLGVAMLIALENLFPPIPSEVVLPLTGFVASQGSVTLPGMIVAATIGSIVGAWVLYLAAAAIGEKRVRRWVSRWGRWFRVSNDDLDRADSWFDT
;
A
#
# COMPACT_ATOMS: atom_id res chain seq x y z
N MET A 1 5.31 -5.67 -21.84
CA MET A 1 5.63 -5.56 -20.41
C MET A 1 4.29 -5.50 -19.69
N GLY A 2 3.68 -6.67 -19.59
CA GLY A 2 2.26 -6.81 -19.26
C GLY A 2 2.07 -6.98 -17.76
N LEU A 3 0.83 -6.80 -17.28
CA LEU A 3 0.42 -7.12 -15.90
C LEU A 3 0.85 -8.53 -15.46
N PHE A 4 0.98 -9.46 -16.41
CA PHE A 4 1.50 -10.81 -16.22
C PHE A 4 2.94 -10.86 -15.66
N ASP A 5 3.83 -9.98 -16.11
CA ASP A 5 5.23 -9.94 -15.62
C ASP A 5 5.29 -9.50 -14.15
N LEU A 6 4.40 -8.59 -13.75
CA LEU A 6 4.33 -8.07 -12.38
C LEU A 6 3.79 -9.13 -11.41
N SER A 7 2.80 -9.91 -11.85
CA SER A 7 2.23 -11.00 -11.05
C SER A 7 3.22 -12.13 -10.81
N GLU A 8 4.01 -12.47 -11.82
CA GLU A 8 5.02 -13.53 -11.71
C GLU A 8 6.15 -13.10 -10.78
N TRP A 9 6.64 -11.87 -10.92
CA TRP A 9 7.61 -11.29 -9.99
C TRP A 9 7.10 -11.24 -8.54
N ALA A 10 5.87 -10.78 -8.32
CA ALA A 10 5.29 -10.75 -6.97
C ALA A 10 5.20 -12.16 -6.38
N THR A 11 4.97 -13.18 -7.21
CA THR A 11 4.96 -14.59 -6.80
C THR A 11 6.31 -15.06 -6.31
N GLU A 12 7.35 -14.84 -7.10
CA GLU A 12 8.72 -15.21 -6.73
C GLU A 12 9.13 -14.55 -5.41
N VAL A 13 8.75 -13.28 -5.19
CA VAL A 13 9.03 -12.56 -3.95
C VAL A 13 8.33 -13.19 -2.73
N VAL A 14 7.04 -13.54 -2.86
CA VAL A 14 6.29 -14.16 -1.75
C VAL A 14 6.75 -15.58 -1.48
N GLU A 15 7.06 -16.36 -2.52
CA GLU A 15 7.60 -17.72 -2.36
C GLU A 15 8.99 -17.70 -1.71
N ALA A 16 9.83 -16.73 -2.04
CA ALA A 16 11.17 -16.60 -1.46
C ALA A 16 11.18 -16.05 -0.03
N LEU A 17 10.28 -15.11 0.30
CA LEU A 17 10.33 -14.34 1.54
C LEU A 17 9.15 -14.59 2.51
N GLY A 18 8.13 -15.36 2.09
CA GLY A 18 6.96 -15.70 2.89
C GLY A 18 6.26 -14.47 3.46
N TYR A 19 6.11 -14.43 4.79
CA TYR A 19 5.48 -13.31 5.51
C TYR A 19 6.12 -11.95 5.20
N LEU A 20 7.45 -11.89 5.08
CA LEU A 20 8.14 -10.63 4.80
C LEU A 20 7.87 -10.15 3.38
N GLY A 21 7.78 -11.07 2.42
CA GLY A 21 7.44 -10.76 1.03
C GLY A 21 6.07 -10.09 0.93
N VAL A 22 5.05 -10.67 1.59
CA VAL A 22 3.72 -10.08 1.64
C VAL A 22 3.71 -8.72 2.33
N ALA A 23 4.37 -8.59 3.47
CA ALA A 23 4.43 -7.31 4.18
C ALA A 23 5.02 -6.19 3.30
N MET A 24 6.10 -6.49 2.55
CA MET A 24 6.71 -5.52 1.64
C MET A 24 5.83 -5.19 0.44
N LEU A 25 5.19 -6.19 -0.17
CA LEU A 25 4.29 -5.99 -1.30
C LEU A 25 3.09 -5.12 -0.92
N ILE A 26 2.47 -5.37 0.23
CA ILE A 26 1.36 -4.56 0.74
C ILE A 26 1.82 -3.14 1.10
N ALA A 27 3.02 -2.98 1.68
CA ALA A 27 3.57 -1.66 1.94
C ALA A 27 3.77 -0.86 0.63
N LEU A 28 4.25 -1.52 -0.42
CA LEU A 28 4.43 -0.95 -1.76
C LEU A 28 3.10 -0.60 -2.43
N GLU A 29 2.09 -1.48 -2.32
CA GLU A 29 0.73 -1.23 -2.81
C GLU A 29 0.12 0.01 -2.15
N ASN A 30 0.34 0.20 -0.85
CA ASN A 30 -0.11 1.41 -0.16
C ASN A 30 0.58 2.67 -0.70
N LEU A 31 1.90 2.60 -0.97
CA LEU A 31 2.65 3.75 -1.50
C LEU A 31 2.25 4.10 -2.93
N PHE A 32 2.04 3.07 -3.74
CA PHE A 32 1.64 3.19 -5.13
C PHE A 32 0.41 2.30 -5.32
N PRO A 33 -0.79 2.92 -5.45
CA PRO A 33 -2.00 2.18 -5.73
C PRO A 33 -2.06 1.36 -7.04
N PRO A 34 -1.15 1.46 -8.05
CA PRO A 34 -1.31 0.68 -9.27
C PRO A 34 -0.89 -0.80 -9.15
N ILE A 35 -0.75 -1.37 -7.95
CA ILE A 35 -0.60 -2.83 -7.81
C ILE A 35 -1.99 -3.49 -7.90
N PRO A 36 -2.22 -4.43 -8.83
CA PRO A 36 -3.51 -5.13 -8.95
C PRO A 36 -3.72 -6.03 -7.73
N SER A 37 -4.59 -5.62 -6.82
CA SER A 37 -4.94 -6.35 -5.60
C SER A 37 -5.63 -7.69 -5.89
N GLU A 38 -6.11 -7.87 -7.13
CA GLU A 38 -6.66 -9.13 -7.63
C GLU A 38 -5.61 -10.25 -7.72
N VAL A 39 -4.32 -9.92 -7.73
CA VAL A 39 -3.23 -10.91 -7.82
C VAL A 39 -2.68 -11.26 -6.44
N VAL A 40 -2.43 -10.25 -5.59
CA VAL A 40 -1.71 -10.42 -4.31
C VAL A 40 -2.47 -11.34 -3.34
N LEU A 41 -3.79 -11.23 -3.29
CA LEU A 41 -4.65 -11.99 -2.37
C LEU A 41 -4.75 -13.49 -2.73
N PRO A 42 -5.08 -13.89 -3.97
CA PRO A 42 -5.02 -15.31 -4.37
C PRO A 42 -3.65 -15.93 -4.15
N LEU A 43 -2.59 -15.16 -4.40
CA LEU A 43 -1.22 -15.62 -4.26
C LEU A 43 -0.83 -15.88 -2.81
N THR A 44 -1.22 -14.97 -1.93
CA THR A 44 -1.07 -15.12 -0.48
C THR A 44 -1.78 -16.39 0.00
N GLY A 45 -2.98 -16.68 -0.52
CA GLY A 45 -3.71 -17.91 -0.24
C GLY A 45 -3.04 -19.17 -0.79
N PHE A 46 -2.45 -19.09 -1.99
CA PHE A 46 -1.72 -20.19 -2.62
C PHE A 46 -0.41 -20.51 -1.87
N VAL A 47 0.39 -19.51 -1.51
CA VAL A 47 1.63 -19.74 -0.75
C VAL A 47 1.34 -20.25 0.66
N ALA A 48 0.25 -19.79 1.28
CA ALA A 48 -0.21 -20.36 2.56
C ALA A 48 -0.66 -21.82 2.45
N SER A 49 -1.21 -22.25 1.30
CA SER A 49 -1.64 -23.64 1.10
C SER A 49 -0.48 -24.59 0.85
N GLN A 50 0.70 -24.09 0.44
CA GLN A 50 1.93 -24.87 0.32
C GLN A 50 2.55 -25.27 1.68
N GLY A 51 2.00 -24.77 2.80
CA GLY A 51 2.34 -25.20 4.16
C GLY A 51 3.60 -24.57 4.76
N SER A 52 4.30 -23.70 4.03
CA SER A 52 5.45 -22.95 4.52
C SER A 52 5.08 -21.77 5.42
N VAL A 53 3.86 -21.24 5.27
CA VAL A 53 3.33 -20.10 6.03
C VAL A 53 1.86 -20.32 6.38
N THR A 54 1.40 -19.67 7.45
CA THR A 54 0.02 -19.79 7.96
C THR A 54 -0.82 -18.60 7.51
N LEU A 55 -2.10 -18.84 7.19
CA LEU A 55 -3.01 -17.77 6.80
C LEU A 55 -3.13 -16.65 7.85
N PRO A 56 -3.27 -16.92 9.17
CA PRO A 56 -3.26 -15.86 10.18
C PRO A 56 -1.95 -15.06 10.19
N GLY A 57 -0.80 -15.72 10.02
CA GLY A 57 0.50 -15.05 9.93
C GLY A 57 0.59 -14.12 8.72
N MET A 58 0.03 -14.53 7.59
CA MET A 58 -0.03 -13.70 6.37
C MET A 58 -0.92 -12.47 6.57
N ILE A 59 -2.06 -12.61 7.25
CA ILE A 59 -2.94 -11.49 7.58
C ILE A 59 -2.22 -10.47 8.48
N VAL A 60 -1.52 -10.95 9.50
CA VAL A 60 -0.73 -10.09 10.40
C VAL A 60 0.38 -9.38 9.63
N ALA A 61 1.12 -10.10 8.79
CA ALA A 61 2.19 -9.52 7.97
C ALA A 61 1.66 -8.46 6.99
N ALA A 62 0.54 -8.73 6.31
CA ALA A 62 -0.13 -7.77 5.43
C ALA A 62 -0.57 -6.52 6.19
N THR A 63 -1.14 -6.69 7.39
CA THR A 63 -1.56 -5.58 8.26
C THR A 63 -0.37 -4.69 8.65
N ILE A 64 0.74 -5.32 9.08
CA ILE A 64 1.96 -4.59 9.43
C ILE A 64 2.51 -3.85 8.21
N GLY A 65 2.60 -4.51 7.07
CA GLY A 65 3.02 -3.90 5.80
C GLY A 65 2.18 -2.68 5.46
N SER A 66 0.86 -2.79 5.62
CA SER A 66 -0.07 -1.69 5.36
C SER A 66 0.19 -0.49 6.26
N ILE A 67 0.32 -0.72 7.57
CA ILE A 67 0.63 0.33 8.55
C ILE A 67 1.95 1.02 8.21
N VAL A 68 2.99 0.25 7.89
CA VAL A 68 4.31 0.79 7.52
C VAL A 68 4.21 1.62 6.25
N GLY A 69 3.52 1.14 5.21
CA GLY A 69 3.31 1.90 3.98
C GLY A 69 2.58 3.22 4.23
N ALA A 70 1.54 3.20 5.06
CA ALA A 70 0.80 4.40 5.44
C ALA A 70 1.67 5.39 6.22
N TRP A 71 2.51 4.92 7.14
CA TRP A 71 3.46 5.76 7.88
C TRP A 71 4.48 6.42 6.96
N VAL A 72 5.03 5.67 6.00
CA VAL A 72 6.00 6.23 5.04
C VAL A 72 5.34 7.33 4.20
N LEU A 73 4.11 7.12 3.71
CA LEU A 73 3.36 8.15 3.00
C LEU A 73 3.07 9.38 3.87
N TYR A 74 2.65 9.16 5.11
CA TYR A 74 2.38 10.23 6.06
C TYR A 74 3.65 11.07 6.32
N LEU A 75 4.77 10.41 6.60
CA LEU A 75 6.06 11.07 6.85
C LEU A 75 6.56 11.81 5.60
N ALA A 76 6.38 11.23 4.41
CA ALA A 76 6.71 11.92 3.16
C ALA A 76 5.85 13.18 2.96
N ALA A 77 4.54 13.09 3.18
CA ALA A 77 3.63 14.23 3.09
C ALA A 77 3.96 15.32 4.14
N ALA A 78 4.25 14.89 5.38
CA ALA A 78 4.66 15.77 6.47
C ALA A 78 5.98 16.49 6.16
N ALA A 79 6.97 15.79 5.60
CA ALA A 79 8.26 16.37 5.21
C ALA A 79 8.14 17.35 4.03
N ILE A 80 7.21 17.13 3.10
CA ILE A 80 6.92 18.04 1.99
C ILE A 80 6.26 19.34 2.49
N GLY A 81 5.48 19.24 3.57
CA GLY A 81 4.78 20.33 4.22
C GLY A 81 3.42 20.64 3.59
N GLU A 82 2.47 20.96 4.46
CA GLU A 82 1.04 21.16 4.16
C GLU A 82 0.79 22.10 2.96
N LYS A 83 1.43 23.27 2.95
CA LYS A 83 1.28 24.27 1.86
C LYS A 83 1.67 23.72 0.48
N ARG A 84 2.67 22.84 0.42
CA ARG A 84 3.17 22.27 -0.83
C ARG A 84 2.33 21.08 -1.26
N VAL A 85 1.83 20.28 -0.29
CA VAL A 85 0.86 19.21 -0.53
C VAL A 85 -0.46 19.78 -1.07
N ARG A 86 -1.03 20.81 -0.43
CA ARG A 86 -2.25 21.51 -0.88
C ARG A 86 -2.12 22.07 -2.30
N ARG A 87 -0.95 22.60 -2.67
CA ARG A 87 -0.65 23.05 -4.04
C ARG A 87 -0.52 21.89 -5.03
N TRP A 88 -0.01 20.74 -4.59
CA TRP A 88 0.05 19.52 -5.40
C TRP A 88 -1.36 18.97 -5.63
N VAL A 89 -2.18 18.90 -4.60
CA VAL A 89 -3.58 18.45 -4.67
C VAL A 89 -4.42 19.40 -5.53
N SER A 90 -4.21 20.72 -5.48
CA SER A 90 -4.93 21.63 -6.39
C SER A 90 -4.56 21.42 -7.88
N ARG A 91 -3.34 20.95 -8.16
CA ARG A 91 -2.83 20.75 -9.53
C ARG A 91 -3.08 19.35 -10.08
N TRP A 92 -3.02 18.33 -9.23
CA TRP A 92 -3.07 16.91 -9.60
C TRP A 92 -4.19 16.13 -8.89
N GLY A 93 -4.86 16.71 -7.90
CA GLY A 93 -5.89 16.06 -7.09
C GLY A 93 -7.09 15.58 -7.90
N ARG A 94 -7.37 16.19 -9.07
CA ARG A 94 -8.39 15.68 -10.00
C ARG A 94 -8.09 14.27 -10.51
N TRP A 95 -6.81 13.88 -10.61
CA TRP A 95 -6.41 12.53 -11.02
C TRP A 95 -6.63 11.51 -9.90
N PHE A 96 -6.41 11.93 -8.65
CA PHE A 96 -6.61 11.09 -7.45
C PHE A 96 -7.99 11.23 -6.80
N ARG A 97 -8.90 12.03 -7.38
CA ARG A 97 -10.20 12.42 -6.78
C ARG A 97 -10.10 13.01 -5.37
N VAL A 98 -8.99 13.69 -5.06
CA VAL A 98 -8.78 14.40 -3.79
C VAL A 98 -8.85 15.91 -4.02
N SER A 99 -9.55 16.62 -3.14
CA SER A 99 -9.67 18.08 -3.15
C SER A 99 -9.04 18.72 -1.90
N ASN A 100 -8.85 20.04 -1.92
CA ASN A 100 -8.38 20.75 -0.72
C ASN A 100 -9.42 20.72 0.41
N ASP A 101 -10.71 20.69 0.09
CA ASP A 101 -11.78 20.56 1.08
C ASP A 101 -11.69 19.23 1.85
N ASP A 102 -11.19 18.17 1.20
CA ASP A 102 -10.95 16.87 1.86
C ASP A 102 -9.76 16.95 2.83
N LEU A 103 -8.74 17.75 2.51
CA LEU A 103 -7.63 18.03 3.42
C LEU A 103 -8.10 18.84 4.63
N ASP A 104 -8.95 19.86 4.41
CA ASP A 104 -9.53 20.66 5.51
C ASP A 104 -10.38 19.83 6.45
N ARG A 105 -11.18 18.90 5.90
CA ARG A 105 -11.94 17.94 6.71
C ARG A 105 -11.02 17.03 7.51
N ALA A 106 -9.95 16.53 6.90
CA ALA A 106 -8.98 15.68 7.59
C ALA A 106 -8.30 16.43 8.74
N ASP A 107 -7.86 17.67 8.53
CA ASP A 107 -7.25 18.51 9.57
C ASP A 107 -8.25 18.75 10.74
N SER A 108 -9.51 19.08 10.42
CA SER A 108 -10.54 19.32 11.45
C SER A 108 -10.86 18.10 12.32
N TRP A 109 -10.60 16.88 11.84
CA TRP A 109 -10.81 15.65 12.60
C TRP A 109 -9.77 15.46 13.70
N PHE A 110 -8.55 15.98 13.50
CA PHE A 110 -7.47 15.92 14.50
C PHE A 110 -7.54 17.05 15.54
N ASP A 111 -8.27 18.13 15.24
CA ASP A 111 -8.47 19.28 16.13
C ASP A 111 -9.60 19.08 17.17
N THR A 112 -10.12 17.85 17.31
CA THR A 112 -11.11 17.46 18.34
C THR A 112 -10.43 16.86 19.56
#